data_AF-A0A433N4T7-F1
#
_entry.id   AF-A0A433N4T7-F1
#
_cell.length_a   1.000
_cell.length_b   1.000
_cell.length_c   1.000
_cell.angle_alpha   90.00
_cell.angle_beta   90.00
_cell.angle_gamma   90.00
#
_symmetry.space_group_name_H-M   'P 1'
#
loop_
_entity.id
_entity.type
_entity.pdbx_description
1 polymer ?
#
loop_
_entity_poly.entity_id
_entity_poly.type
_entity_poly.pdbx_seq_one_letter_code
_entity_poly.pdbx_strand_id
1 'polypeptide(L)'
;MNVVVAGKNNIAVDFVGWLLEKYPEIKVFGVTNSTDNGCDTFQRSYKKFCHSNGIPTLSLEDAYLVEGVFISLEFDKIIDTKKFKKSHCFNIHFSNLPKYKGMYTSAWPIINAEEKTGVTFHEIDNGIDTGDIISQKEFPLDENETAGSLYLKYIHYGTKLVKDTFPKLLEGKYERKKQSHINSSYYSKKSIDYKNIKIELNRTAFQIKQQINAFTFRYYQLPHILGYDIFGAKILDDKSSLKAGSVVEESNNYIILSSIDYDIMLYKDNFSKLLELSKNANFEDLVLEAPFHNTLFEKNQKGWSPIIVAAYHGNIELIKKLVGIGADINDTNYNGTTVAMYLKDHIIKSKNYHLMEELVNLGADLNIKDYNGLNVFDYLELSKIDEAEQRIFKELR
;
A
#
# COMPACT_ATOMS: atom_id res chain seq x y z
N MET A 1 2.89 31.69 3.35
CA MET A 1 4.03 30.87 2.87
C MET A 1 3.55 30.01 1.71
N ASN A 2 4.38 29.72 0.72
CA ASN A 2 4.03 28.80 -0.37
C ASN A 2 4.66 27.43 -0.11
N VAL A 3 3.91 26.36 -0.39
CA VAL A 3 4.41 24.98 -0.39
C VAL A 3 4.06 24.34 -1.72
N VAL A 4 5.08 23.86 -2.43
CA VAL A 4 4.92 23.03 -3.61
C VAL A 4 5.08 21.58 -3.20
N VAL A 5 4.09 20.74 -3.49
CA VAL A 5 4.17 19.29 -3.29
C VAL A 5 4.21 18.62 -4.65
N ALA A 6 5.34 17.96 -4.94
CA ALA A 6 5.57 17.25 -6.19
C ALA A 6 5.52 15.74 -5.95
N GLY A 7 4.63 15.02 -6.60
CA GLY A 7 4.48 13.60 -6.29
C GLY A 7 3.20 12.92 -6.79
N LYS A 8 2.88 11.84 -6.09
CA LYS A 8 1.72 10.97 -6.35
C LYS A 8 1.28 10.21 -5.10
N ASN A 9 0.23 9.41 -5.26
CA ASN A 9 -0.22 8.37 -4.33
C ASN A 9 -0.69 8.92 -2.98
N ASN A 10 -1.04 8.01 -2.06
CA ASN A 10 -1.64 8.39 -0.77
C ASN A 10 -0.73 9.29 0.06
N ILE A 11 0.60 9.15 -0.02
CA ILE A 11 1.53 10.02 0.71
C ILE A 11 1.37 11.50 0.33
N ALA A 12 1.24 11.82 -0.96
CA ALA A 12 1.02 13.19 -1.40
C ALA A 12 -0.38 13.68 -1.03
N VAL A 13 -1.39 12.84 -1.25
CA VAL A 13 -2.79 13.16 -0.94
C VAL A 13 -3.02 13.41 0.54
N ASP A 14 -2.55 12.51 1.40
CA ASP A 14 -2.78 12.54 2.84
C ASP A 14 -1.93 13.60 3.53
N PHE A 15 -0.74 13.90 3.01
CA PHE A 15 0.07 15.02 3.48
C PHE A 15 -0.60 16.36 3.13
N VAL A 16 -1.05 16.54 1.89
CA VAL A 16 -1.67 17.80 1.46
C VAL A 16 -3.04 18.00 2.11
N GLY A 17 -3.85 16.94 2.25
CA GLY A 17 -5.11 17.03 2.99
C GLY A 17 -4.91 17.50 4.43
N TRP A 18 -3.93 16.91 5.13
CA TRP A 18 -3.54 17.35 6.47
C TRP A 18 -3.01 18.79 6.49
N LEU A 19 -2.21 19.18 5.50
CA LEU A 19 -1.64 20.52 5.39
C LEU A 19 -2.74 21.59 5.26
N LEU A 20 -3.73 21.34 4.41
CA LEU A 20 -4.88 22.24 4.21
C LEU A 20 -5.75 22.35 5.47
N GLU A 21 -5.91 21.25 6.22
CA GLU A 21 -6.68 21.25 7.47
C GLU A 21 -5.95 21.99 8.60
N LYS A 22 -4.64 21.72 8.78
CA LYS A 22 -3.87 22.25 9.91
C LYS A 22 -3.30 23.65 9.68
N TYR A 23 -3.02 24.02 8.44
CA TYR A 23 -2.37 25.27 8.08
C TYR A 23 -3.10 25.94 6.90
N PRO A 24 -4.36 26.37 7.09
CA PRO A 24 -5.18 26.95 6.03
C PRO A 24 -4.60 28.23 5.41
N GLU A 25 -3.66 28.89 6.08
CA GLU A 25 -2.93 30.06 5.59
C GLU A 25 -1.78 29.73 4.61
N ILE A 26 -1.38 28.45 4.51
CA ILE A 26 -0.35 28.01 3.58
C ILE A 26 -0.96 27.84 2.19
N LYS A 27 -0.37 28.51 1.20
CA LYS A 27 -0.75 28.35 -0.19
C LYS A 27 -0.06 27.12 -0.78
N VAL A 28 -0.85 26.11 -1.11
CA VAL A 28 -0.36 24.84 -1.67
C VAL A 28 -0.44 24.84 -3.20
N PHE A 29 0.58 24.29 -3.84
CA PHE A 29 0.62 24.02 -5.27
C PHE A 29 1.01 22.56 -5.50
N GLY A 30 0.34 21.87 -6.43
CA GLY A 30 0.64 20.49 -6.79
C GLY A 30 1.51 20.38 -8.04
N VAL A 31 2.46 19.45 -8.06
CA VAL A 31 3.14 19.00 -9.29
C VAL A 31 2.96 17.50 -9.39
N THR A 32 2.23 17.03 -10.39
CA THR A 32 1.84 15.61 -10.46
C THR A 32 2.79 14.82 -11.34
N ASN A 33 2.99 13.55 -11.02
CA ASN A 33 3.76 12.64 -11.87
C ASN A 33 3.15 12.50 -13.27
N SER A 34 3.98 12.21 -14.26
CA SER A 34 3.58 12.04 -15.67
C SER A 34 2.58 10.91 -15.90
N THR A 35 2.63 9.87 -15.08
CA THR A 35 1.75 8.70 -15.16
C THR A 35 0.45 8.85 -14.37
N ASP A 36 0.25 9.95 -13.63
CA ASP A 36 -0.99 10.20 -12.92
C ASP A 36 -2.06 10.71 -13.90
N ASN A 37 -2.97 9.82 -14.27
CA ASN A 37 -4.03 10.09 -15.25
C ASN A 37 -5.32 10.65 -14.62
N GLY A 38 -5.36 10.90 -13.31
CA GLY A 38 -6.57 11.39 -12.63
C GLY A 38 -7.52 10.29 -12.15
N CYS A 39 -7.12 9.01 -12.20
CA CYS A 39 -7.93 7.90 -11.73
C CYS A 39 -7.36 7.31 -10.44
N ASP A 40 -8.23 7.09 -9.44
CA ASP A 40 -7.84 6.36 -8.24
C ASP A 40 -7.63 4.88 -8.57
N THR A 41 -6.62 4.30 -7.93
CA THR A 41 -6.22 2.89 -8.05
C THR A 41 -6.02 2.32 -6.65
N PHE A 42 -5.17 1.30 -6.46
CA PHE A 42 -4.72 0.93 -5.12
C PHE A 42 -4.05 2.08 -4.34
N GLN A 43 -3.67 3.15 -5.04
CA GLN A 43 -3.33 4.45 -4.49
C GLN A 43 -4.20 5.53 -5.13
N ARG A 44 -4.52 6.56 -4.34
CA ARG A 44 -5.28 7.73 -4.78
C ARG A 44 -4.48 8.56 -5.79
N SER A 45 -5.16 9.08 -6.79
CA SER A 45 -4.60 10.03 -7.74
C SER A 45 -4.40 11.38 -7.06
N TYR A 46 -3.16 11.85 -7.00
CA TYR A 46 -2.85 13.17 -6.47
C TYR A 46 -3.37 14.25 -7.41
N LYS A 47 -3.36 13.99 -8.73
CA LYS A 47 -3.96 14.87 -9.73
C LYS A 47 -5.47 15.05 -9.53
N LYS A 48 -6.20 13.96 -9.34
CA LYS A 48 -7.64 13.99 -9.03
C LYS A 48 -7.88 14.77 -7.76
N PHE A 49 -7.12 14.46 -6.70
CA PHE A 49 -7.23 15.15 -5.41
C PHE A 49 -7.00 16.66 -5.53
N CYS A 50 -5.95 17.09 -6.25
CA CYS A 50 -5.69 18.51 -6.48
C CYS A 50 -6.87 19.19 -7.19
N HIS A 51 -7.39 18.59 -8.26
CA HIS A 51 -8.53 19.13 -8.99
C HIS A 51 -9.78 19.25 -8.12
N SER A 52 -10.14 18.18 -7.40
CA SER A 52 -11.33 18.15 -6.54
C SER A 52 -11.28 19.13 -5.37
N ASN A 53 -10.08 19.53 -4.92
CA ASN A 53 -9.90 20.47 -3.82
C ASN A 53 -9.48 21.88 -4.29
N GLY A 54 -9.52 22.16 -5.60
CA GLY A 54 -9.17 23.47 -6.15
C GLY A 54 -7.68 23.86 -5.96
N ILE A 55 -6.80 22.89 -5.76
CA ILE A 55 -5.35 23.12 -5.61
C ILE A 55 -4.76 23.39 -7.00
N PRO A 56 -4.09 24.54 -7.22
CA PRO A 56 -3.45 24.81 -8.50
C PRO A 56 -2.33 23.80 -8.81
N THR A 57 -2.38 23.19 -9.99
CA THR A 57 -1.33 22.31 -10.49
C THR A 57 -0.35 23.06 -11.39
N LEU A 58 0.95 22.88 -11.16
CA LEU A 58 2.03 23.52 -11.90
C LEU A 58 2.82 22.51 -12.73
N SER A 59 3.51 23.01 -13.76
CA SER A 59 4.65 22.30 -14.34
C SER A 59 5.83 22.32 -13.37
N LEU A 60 6.85 21.48 -13.59
CA LEU A 60 8.07 21.55 -12.78
C LEU A 60 8.83 22.85 -13.06
N GLU A 61 8.76 23.34 -14.30
CA GLU A 61 9.32 24.60 -14.76
C GLU A 61 8.74 25.80 -14.01
N ASP A 62 7.41 25.83 -13.83
CA ASP A 62 6.74 26.88 -13.06
C ASP A 62 7.00 26.73 -11.55
N ALA A 63 7.12 25.50 -11.05
CA ALA A 63 7.43 25.24 -9.65
C ALA A 63 8.79 25.80 -9.23
N TYR A 64 9.78 25.85 -10.14
CA TYR A 64 11.08 26.50 -9.87
C TYR A 64 10.97 27.99 -9.55
N LEU A 65 9.89 28.65 -9.99
CA LEU A 65 9.64 30.07 -9.78
C LEU A 65 8.93 30.37 -8.45
N VAL A 66 8.39 29.36 -7.77
CA VAL A 66 7.63 29.53 -6.53
C VAL A 66 8.60 29.64 -5.35
N GLU A 67 8.69 30.82 -4.75
CA GLU A 67 9.46 31.06 -3.52
C GLU A 67 8.74 30.43 -2.30
N GLY A 68 9.43 29.58 -1.54
CA GLY A 68 8.83 28.83 -0.42
C GLY A 68 9.51 27.51 -0.11
N VAL A 69 8.71 26.46 0.13
CA VAL A 69 9.20 25.09 0.36
C VAL A 69 8.73 24.18 -0.77
N PHE A 70 9.64 23.35 -1.27
CA PHE A 70 9.36 22.31 -2.25
C PHE A 70 9.54 20.95 -1.59
N ILE A 71 8.54 20.08 -1.67
CA ILE A 71 8.57 18.73 -1.10
C ILE A 71 8.26 17.72 -2.20
N SER A 72 9.22 16.84 -2.47
CA SER A 72 9.07 15.66 -3.33
C SER A 72 8.55 14.48 -2.51
N LEU A 73 7.45 13.89 -2.98
CA LEU A 73 6.78 12.72 -2.40
C LEU A 73 6.54 11.68 -3.51
N GLU A 74 7.49 10.76 -3.72
CA GLU A 74 7.45 9.77 -4.81
C GLU A 74 7.42 10.40 -6.23
N PHE A 75 8.12 11.52 -6.41
CA PHE A 75 8.15 12.27 -7.68
C PHE A 75 8.97 11.57 -8.77
N ASP A 76 8.55 11.69 -10.03
CA ASP A 76 9.12 10.93 -11.17
C ASP A 76 10.14 11.68 -12.03
N LYS A 77 10.42 12.95 -11.72
CA LYS A 77 11.37 13.78 -12.48
C LYS A 77 12.57 14.15 -11.63
N ILE A 78 13.72 14.26 -12.30
CA ILE A 78 14.94 14.79 -11.69
C ILE A 78 14.72 16.28 -11.42
N ILE A 79 15.06 16.69 -10.19
CA ILE A 79 14.92 18.06 -9.71
C ILE A 79 16.29 18.74 -9.81
N ASP A 80 16.37 19.83 -10.58
CA ASP A 80 17.59 20.64 -10.67
C ASP A 80 17.51 21.78 -9.65
N THR A 81 18.21 21.60 -8.53
CA THR A 81 18.20 22.57 -7.42
C THR A 81 18.67 23.97 -7.82
N LYS A 82 19.49 24.09 -8.88
CA LYS A 82 20.02 25.37 -9.36
C LYS A 82 18.96 26.24 -10.06
N LYS A 83 17.84 25.63 -10.47
CA LYS A 83 16.74 26.35 -11.13
C LYS A 83 15.83 27.05 -10.14
N PHE A 84 15.84 26.67 -8.87
CA PHE A 84 15.03 27.34 -7.86
C PHE A 84 15.55 28.74 -7.56
N LYS A 85 14.64 29.71 -7.55
CA LYS A 85 14.99 31.09 -7.23
C LYS A 85 15.29 31.28 -5.74
N LYS A 86 14.40 30.79 -4.85
CA LYS A 86 14.50 30.86 -3.38
C LYS A 86 13.60 29.80 -2.71
N SER A 87 13.98 28.53 -2.78
CA SER A 87 13.16 27.45 -2.19
C SER A 87 14.01 26.43 -1.45
N HIS A 88 13.52 25.99 -0.29
CA HIS A 88 14.09 24.85 0.42
C HIS A 88 13.48 23.57 -0.14
N CYS A 89 14.34 22.68 -0.65
CA CYS A 89 13.93 21.50 -1.39
C CYS A 89 14.15 20.24 -0.57
N PHE A 90 13.10 19.48 -0.33
CA PHE A 90 13.11 18.27 0.48
C PHE A 90 12.49 17.09 -0.25
N ASN A 91 12.87 15.88 0.12
CA ASN A 91 12.34 14.64 -0.42
C ASN A 91 12.08 13.64 0.70
N ILE A 92 11.00 12.87 0.58
CA ILE A 92 10.87 11.59 1.29
C ILE A 92 11.38 10.49 0.37
N HIS A 93 12.31 9.69 0.88
CA HIS A 93 12.81 8.50 0.20
C HIS A 93 12.45 7.25 0.98
N PHE A 94 12.04 6.20 0.27
CA PHE A 94 11.61 4.93 0.84
C PHE A 94 12.78 3.98 1.11
N SER A 95 13.74 4.45 1.91
CA SER A 95 14.76 3.60 2.51
C SER A 95 15.31 4.22 3.79
N ASN A 96 16.06 3.42 4.56
CA ASN A 96 16.92 3.92 5.63
C ASN A 96 18.27 4.38 5.04
N LEU A 97 18.32 5.59 4.48
CA LEU A 97 19.53 6.16 3.89
C LEU A 97 20.70 6.14 4.89
N PRO A 98 21.94 5.82 4.44
CA PRO A 98 22.40 5.89 3.05
C PRO A 98 22.18 4.61 2.21
N LYS A 99 21.60 3.54 2.76
CA LYS A 99 21.31 2.31 2.00
C LYS A 99 20.16 2.53 1.00
N TYR A 100 20.17 1.78 -0.10
CA TYR A 100 19.07 1.66 -1.07
C TYR A 100 18.61 2.98 -1.70
N LYS A 101 19.55 3.82 -2.15
CA LYS A 101 19.24 4.95 -3.03
C LYS A 101 18.62 4.46 -4.35
N GLY A 102 17.80 5.28 -4.98
CA GLY A 102 17.23 5.00 -6.29
C GLY A 102 15.98 4.12 -6.23
N MET A 103 15.97 3.04 -7.03
CA MET A 103 14.75 2.37 -7.45
C MET A 103 14.46 1.07 -6.69
N TYR A 104 13.18 0.69 -6.69
CA TYR A 104 12.69 -0.63 -6.25
C TYR A 104 13.02 -0.98 -4.80
N THR A 105 12.93 0.00 -3.92
CA THR A 105 13.20 -0.15 -2.49
C THR A 105 12.18 -1.03 -1.75
N SER A 106 11.07 -1.38 -2.40
CA SER A 106 10.15 -2.42 -1.92
C SER A 106 10.59 -3.84 -2.28
N ALA A 107 11.55 -4.02 -3.19
CA ALA A 107 12.04 -5.34 -3.60
C ALA A 107 13.45 -5.62 -3.07
N TRP A 108 14.38 -4.68 -3.23
CA TRP A 108 15.80 -4.91 -2.92
C TRP A 108 16.11 -5.24 -1.45
N PRO A 109 15.50 -4.60 -0.43
CA PRO A 109 15.68 -5.01 0.96
C PRO A 109 15.22 -6.44 1.21
N ILE A 110 14.15 -6.89 0.56
CA ILE A 110 13.64 -8.26 0.66
C ILE A 110 14.61 -9.22 -0.04
N ILE A 111 15.02 -8.95 -1.29
CA ILE A 111 15.99 -9.79 -2.03
C ILE A 111 17.29 -9.97 -1.23
N ASN A 112 17.76 -8.91 -0.59
CA ASN A 112 19.00 -8.91 0.21
C ASN A 112 18.81 -9.41 1.64
N ALA A 113 17.61 -9.87 2.01
CA ALA A 113 17.30 -10.40 3.33
C ALA A 113 17.64 -9.43 4.48
N GLU A 114 17.33 -8.15 4.29
CA GLU A 114 17.42 -7.17 5.39
C GLU A 114 16.37 -7.50 6.45
N GLU A 115 16.73 -7.32 7.73
CA GLU A 115 15.80 -7.47 8.85
C GLU A 115 14.92 -6.22 9.04
N LYS A 116 15.35 -5.08 8.49
CA LYS A 116 14.73 -3.78 8.68
C LYS A 116 15.03 -2.83 7.52
N THR A 117 14.15 -1.88 7.34
CA THR A 117 14.32 -0.75 6.41
C THR A 117 13.73 0.50 7.04
N GLY A 118 13.47 1.55 6.27
CA GLY A 118 12.88 2.76 6.80
C GLY A 118 12.46 3.74 5.73
N VAL A 119 12.03 4.91 6.18
CA VAL A 119 11.82 6.09 5.34
C VAL A 119 12.73 7.20 5.81
N THR A 120 13.20 8.03 4.88
CA THR A 120 14.11 9.13 5.16
C THR A 120 13.61 10.42 4.53
N PHE A 121 13.42 11.45 5.35
CA PHE A 121 13.18 12.81 4.90
C PHE A 121 14.52 13.55 4.84
N HIS A 122 14.88 14.08 3.67
CA HIS A 122 16.21 14.66 3.43
C HIS A 122 16.15 15.87 2.48
N GLU A 123 17.22 16.68 2.45
CA GLU A 123 17.40 17.75 1.47
C GLU A 123 17.61 17.16 0.07
N ILE A 124 17.10 17.85 -0.96
CA ILE A 124 17.42 17.54 -2.35
C ILE A 124 18.72 18.24 -2.71
N ASP A 125 19.67 17.51 -3.29
CA ASP A 125 20.89 18.05 -3.89
C ASP A 125 20.99 17.64 -5.38
N ASN A 126 22.18 17.71 -5.98
CA ASN A 126 22.36 17.38 -7.39
C ASN A 126 22.45 15.86 -7.69
N GLY A 127 22.48 15.02 -6.65
CA GLY A 127 22.54 13.57 -6.81
C GLY A 127 21.18 12.89 -6.60
N ILE A 128 21.18 11.56 -6.65
CA ILE A 128 19.98 10.75 -6.42
C ILE A 128 19.99 10.30 -4.96
N ASP A 129 19.08 10.85 -4.17
CA ASP A 129 18.89 10.54 -2.75
C ASP A 129 20.15 10.75 -1.89
N THR A 130 20.96 11.77 -2.21
CA THR A 130 22.28 12.03 -1.59
C THR A 130 22.34 13.16 -0.59
N GLY A 131 21.35 14.06 -0.59
CA GLY A 131 21.35 15.23 0.28
C GLY A 131 21.24 14.89 1.77
N ASP A 132 21.47 15.91 2.61
CA ASP A 132 21.57 15.74 4.05
C ASP A 132 20.24 15.26 4.66
N ILE A 133 20.34 14.31 5.58
CA ILE A 133 19.22 13.70 6.28
C ILE A 133 18.66 14.68 7.31
N ILE A 134 17.34 14.83 7.35
CA ILE A 134 16.62 15.67 8.33
C ILE A 134 15.96 14.79 9.39
N SER A 135 15.26 13.75 8.96
CA SER A 135 14.61 12.80 9.86
C SER A 135 14.49 11.43 9.20
N GLN A 136 14.44 10.38 10.01
CA GLN A 136 14.32 8.99 9.56
C GLN A 136 13.39 8.22 10.48
N LYS A 137 12.70 7.23 9.92
CA LYS A 137 11.95 6.24 10.69
C LYS A 137 12.30 4.85 10.19
N GLU A 138 12.96 4.07 11.05
CA GLU A 138 13.24 2.66 10.84
C GLU A 138 12.09 1.79 11.34
N PHE A 139 11.85 0.66 10.67
CA PHE A 139 10.89 -0.36 11.05
C PHE A 139 11.31 -1.75 10.54
N PRO A 140 10.92 -2.84 11.24
CA PRO A 140 11.28 -4.20 10.87
C PRO A 140 10.55 -4.67 9.60
N LEU A 141 11.16 -5.63 8.92
CA LEU A 141 10.55 -6.41 7.84
C LEU A 141 10.00 -7.71 8.42
N ASP A 142 8.74 -8.03 8.09
CA ASP A 142 8.13 -9.28 8.55
C ASP A 142 8.73 -10.49 7.80
N GLU A 143 8.67 -11.69 8.39
CA GLU A 143 9.24 -12.90 7.77
C GLU A 143 8.63 -13.24 6.39
N ASN A 144 7.37 -12.84 6.19
CA ASN A 144 6.62 -13.00 4.95
C ASN A 144 6.32 -11.65 4.28
N GLU A 145 7.13 -10.62 4.57
CA GLU A 145 6.98 -9.31 3.94
C GLU A 145 7.05 -9.44 2.42
N THR A 146 6.09 -8.82 1.73
CA THR A 146 6.06 -8.75 0.27
C THR A 146 6.41 -7.34 -0.19
N ALA A 147 6.76 -7.17 -1.47
CA ALA A 147 6.95 -5.82 -2.00
C ALA A 147 5.68 -4.96 -1.89
N GLY A 148 4.50 -5.57 -2.04
CA GLY A 148 3.21 -4.90 -1.84
C GLY A 148 3.01 -4.40 -0.41
N SER A 149 3.16 -5.27 0.58
CA SER A 149 2.99 -4.91 2.00
C SER A 149 4.05 -3.90 2.47
N LEU A 150 5.30 -4.06 2.02
CA LEU A 150 6.37 -3.13 2.35
C LEU A 150 6.12 -1.73 1.76
N TYR A 151 5.64 -1.66 0.51
CA TYR A 151 5.25 -0.39 -0.09
C TYR A 151 4.16 0.34 0.73
N LEU A 152 3.16 -0.39 1.24
CA LEU A 152 2.14 0.19 2.12
C LEU A 152 2.73 0.69 3.45
N LYS A 153 3.69 -0.04 4.05
CA LYS A 153 4.45 0.44 5.21
C LYS A 153 5.21 1.73 4.90
N TYR A 154 5.87 1.82 3.73
CA TYR A 154 6.54 3.06 3.32
C TYR A 154 5.58 4.24 3.17
N ILE A 155 4.42 4.04 2.55
CA ILE A 155 3.39 5.08 2.44
C ILE A 155 2.96 5.53 3.84
N HIS A 156 2.65 4.60 4.74
CA HIS A 156 2.23 4.91 6.11
C HIS A 156 3.30 5.68 6.90
N TYR A 157 4.50 5.11 7.04
CA TYR A 157 5.57 5.71 7.84
C TYR A 157 6.14 6.96 7.18
N GLY A 158 6.20 7.02 5.85
CA GLY A 158 6.64 8.20 5.10
C GLY A 158 5.70 9.37 5.33
N THR A 159 4.39 9.14 5.18
CA THR A 159 3.36 10.17 5.45
C THR A 159 3.47 10.69 6.87
N LYS A 160 3.58 9.79 7.85
CA LYS A 160 3.74 10.15 9.26
C LYS A 160 5.01 10.98 9.49
N LEU A 161 6.15 10.53 8.96
CA LEU A 161 7.43 11.21 9.13
C LEU A 161 7.40 12.62 8.54
N VAL A 162 6.80 12.81 7.37
CA VAL A 162 6.65 14.15 6.75
C VAL A 162 5.76 15.03 7.62
N LYS A 163 4.60 14.55 8.09
CA LYS A 163 3.69 15.30 8.98
C LYS A 163 4.36 15.69 10.31
N ASP A 164 5.15 14.80 10.89
CA ASP A 164 5.86 15.05 12.15
C ASP A 164 7.06 16.02 11.97
N THR A 165 7.66 16.04 10.78
CA THR A 165 8.84 16.87 10.48
C THR A 165 8.45 18.27 9.99
N PHE A 166 7.35 18.39 9.23
CA PHE A 166 6.96 19.63 8.58
C PHE A 166 6.80 20.84 9.51
N PRO A 167 6.19 20.73 10.72
CA PRO A 167 6.10 21.86 11.65
C PRO A 167 7.48 22.43 12.04
N LYS A 168 8.49 21.57 12.18
CA LYS A 168 9.86 21.98 12.49
C LYS A 168 10.52 22.73 11.33
N LEU A 169 10.14 22.39 10.08
CA LEU A 169 10.59 23.12 8.90
C LEU A 169 10.02 24.54 8.87
N LEU A 170 8.74 24.71 9.21
CA LEU A 170 8.09 26.02 9.29
C LEU A 170 8.76 26.94 10.31
N GLU A 171 9.15 26.39 11.46
CA GLU A 171 9.81 27.13 12.52
C GLU A 171 11.31 27.38 12.26
N GLY A 172 11.88 26.78 11.21
CA GLY A 172 13.32 26.79 10.96
C GLY A 172 14.14 26.03 12.01
N LYS A 173 13.49 25.11 12.76
CA LYS A 173 14.08 24.35 13.88
C LYS A 173 14.31 22.89 13.50
N TYR A 174 15.01 22.65 12.40
CA TYR A 174 15.43 21.32 11.99
C TYR A 174 16.95 21.23 11.86
N GLU A 175 17.48 20.05 12.16
CA GLU A 175 18.88 19.74 11.96
C GLU A 175 19.05 18.95 10.68
N ARG A 176 20.27 19.02 10.12
CA ARG A 176 20.65 18.24 8.94
C ARG A 176 21.94 17.49 9.21
N LYS A 177 21.97 16.24 8.78
CA LYS A 177 23.10 15.33 8.96
C LYS A 177 23.55 14.81 7.59
N LYS A 178 24.80 15.10 7.24
CA LYS A 178 25.41 14.57 6.03
C LYS A 178 25.39 13.04 6.01
N GLN A 179 25.00 12.47 4.87
CA GLN A 179 25.01 11.03 4.69
C GLN A 179 26.42 10.44 4.78
N SER A 180 26.54 9.27 5.42
CA SER A 180 27.79 8.51 5.44
C SER A 180 28.05 7.86 4.09
N HIS A 181 29.33 7.77 3.71
CA HIS A 181 29.75 6.95 2.56
C HIS A 181 29.78 5.45 2.91
N ILE A 182 29.89 5.11 4.19
CA ILE A 182 29.87 3.73 4.68
C ILE A 182 28.46 3.16 4.54
N ASN A 183 28.35 1.95 3.96
CA ASN A 183 27.08 1.26 3.68
C ASN A 183 26.14 2.04 2.73
N SER A 184 26.64 3.02 1.99
CA SER A 184 25.86 3.65 0.93
C SER A 184 25.68 2.65 -0.22
N SER A 185 24.44 2.44 -0.67
CA SER A 185 24.13 1.57 -1.80
C SER A 185 23.08 2.21 -2.70
N TYR A 186 23.07 1.81 -3.98
CA TYR A 186 22.20 2.38 -5.01
C TYR A 186 21.75 1.30 -5.99
N TYR A 187 20.49 1.36 -6.39
CA TYR A 187 19.93 0.50 -7.43
C TYR A 187 19.26 1.36 -8.51
N SER A 188 19.64 1.14 -9.77
CA SER A 188 19.03 1.82 -10.91
C SER A 188 17.74 1.13 -11.36
N LYS A 189 16.96 1.76 -12.25
CA LYS A 189 15.82 1.13 -12.92
C LYS A 189 16.20 -0.15 -13.70
N LYS A 190 17.45 -0.29 -14.13
CA LYS A 190 17.93 -1.47 -14.86
C LYS A 190 18.24 -2.66 -13.95
N SER A 191 18.20 -2.46 -12.63
CA SER A 191 18.53 -3.50 -11.65
C SER A 191 17.48 -4.62 -11.62
N ILE A 192 16.23 -4.33 -11.98
CA ILE A 192 15.14 -5.30 -12.12
C ILE A 192 14.38 -5.02 -13.42
N ASP A 193 14.26 -6.03 -14.28
CA ASP A 193 13.37 -5.97 -15.44
C ASP A 193 12.00 -6.56 -15.09
N TYR A 194 11.10 -5.71 -14.58
CA TYR A 194 9.72 -6.12 -14.24
C TYR A 194 8.93 -6.66 -15.44
N LYS A 195 9.34 -6.40 -16.69
CA LYS A 195 8.68 -6.98 -17.87
C LYS A 195 9.03 -8.44 -18.09
N ASN A 196 10.16 -8.89 -17.57
CA ASN A 196 10.69 -10.24 -17.76
C ASN A 196 11.27 -10.78 -16.44
N ILE A 197 10.46 -10.78 -15.38
CA ILE A 197 10.86 -11.35 -14.09
C ILE A 197 11.18 -12.83 -14.27
N LYS A 198 12.37 -13.22 -13.81
CA LYS A 198 12.79 -14.61 -13.76
C LYS A 198 13.22 -14.94 -12.34
N ILE A 199 12.60 -15.97 -11.77
CA ILE A 199 12.99 -16.49 -10.47
C ILE A 199 14.15 -17.45 -10.67
N GLU A 200 15.27 -17.17 -10.03
CA GLU A 200 16.43 -18.05 -10.02
C GLU A 200 16.19 -19.20 -9.06
N LEU A 201 15.80 -20.36 -9.60
CA LEU A 201 15.54 -21.59 -8.83
C LEU A 201 16.81 -22.34 -8.42
N ASN A 202 17.96 -22.04 -9.04
CA ASN A 202 19.25 -22.60 -8.65
C ASN A 202 19.88 -21.81 -7.48
N ARG A 203 19.15 -21.77 -6.37
CA ARG A 203 19.42 -21.00 -5.15
C ARG A 203 18.96 -21.80 -3.93
N THR A 204 19.31 -21.33 -2.74
CA THR A 204 18.74 -21.89 -1.48
C THR A 204 17.24 -21.62 -1.42
N ALA A 205 16.50 -22.44 -0.68
CA ALA A 205 15.05 -22.25 -0.45
C ALA A 205 14.75 -20.85 0.10
N PHE A 206 15.60 -20.35 1.01
CA PHE A 206 15.49 -19.00 1.55
C PHE A 206 15.61 -17.92 0.45
N GLN A 207 16.61 -18.01 -0.41
CA GLN A 207 16.77 -17.06 -1.52
C GLN A 207 15.65 -17.14 -2.56
N ILE A 208 15.08 -18.33 -2.80
CA ILE A 208 13.89 -18.47 -3.66
C ILE A 208 12.69 -17.78 -3.01
N LYS A 209 12.45 -18.03 -1.71
CA LYS A 209 11.38 -17.36 -0.94
C LYS A 209 11.52 -15.83 -0.99
N GLN A 210 12.72 -15.29 -0.79
CA GLN A 210 12.97 -13.84 -0.88
C GLN A 210 12.68 -13.27 -2.26
N GLN A 211 13.02 -13.97 -3.34
CA GLN A 211 12.67 -13.55 -4.71
C GLN A 211 11.15 -13.54 -4.91
N ILE A 212 10.45 -14.58 -4.47
CA ILE A 212 8.98 -14.65 -4.55
C ILE A 212 8.37 -13.45 -3.83
N ASN A 213 8.72 -13.27 -2.55
CA ASN A 213 8.23 -12.18 -1.73
C ASN A 213 8.51 -10.78 -2.33
N ALA A 214 9.71 -10.57 -2.87
CA ALA A 214 10.11 -9.31 -3.50
C ALA A 214 9.37 -9.00 -4.81
N PHE A 215 8.82 -10.03 -5.47
CA PHE A 215 8.06 -9.87 -6.70
C PHE A 215 6.54 -10.05 -6.52
N THR A 216 6.09 -10.39 -5.32
CA THR A 216 4.68 -10.38 -4.93
C THR A 216 4.21 -8.95 -4.71
N PHE A 217 3.53 -8.40 -5.71
CA PHE A 217 2.80 -7.15 -5.61
C PHE A 217 1.62 -7.22 -6.58
N ARG A 218 0.52 -7.86 -6.16
CA ARG A 218 -0.63 -8.25 -6.99
C ARG A 218 -1.17 -7.15 -7.91
N TYR A 219 -1.17 -5.90 -7.46
CA TYR A 219 -1.61 -4.78 -8.29
C TYR A 219 -0.79 -4.65 -9.59
N TYR A 220 0.51 -4.94 -9.54
CA TYR A 220 1.41 -4.95 -10.69
C TYR A 220 1.56 -6.36 -11.28
N GLN A 221 2.04 -7.32 -10.49
CA GLN A 221 2.25 -8.70 -10.91
C GLN A 221 2.43 -9.66 -9.73
N LEU A 222 2.33 -10.95 -10.02
CA LEU A 222 2.83 -12.04 -9.16
C LEU A 222 4.01 -12.75 -9.86
N PRO A 223 4.93 -13.37 -9.10
CA PRO A 223 5.96 -14.22 -9.69
C PRO A 223 5.32 -15.41 -10.40
N HIS A 224 5.75 -15.68 -11.64
CA HIS A 224 5.22 -16.75 -12.48
C HIS A 224 6.24 -17.88 -12.62
N ILE A 225 5.89 -19.09 -12.16
CA ILE A 225 6.79 -20.24 -12.13
C ILE A 225 6.03 -21.46 -12.68
N LEU A 226 6.62 -22.14 -13.67
CA LEU A 226 6.08 -23.37 -14.27
C LEU A 226 4.62 -23.27 -14.77
N GLY A 227 4.20 -22.10 -15.26
CA GLY A 227 2.84 -21.89 -15.78
C GLY A 227 1.85 -21.38 -14.74
N TYR A 228 2.28 -21.12 -13.51
CA TYR A 228 1.41 -20.69 -12.42
C TYR A 228 1.87 -19.37 -11.82
N ASP A 229 0.93 -18.50 -11.51
CA ASP A 229 1.17 -17.35 -10.64
C ASP A 229 1.29 -17.86 -9.20
N ILE A 230 2.30 -17.36 -8.49
CA ILE A 230 2.66 -17.83 -7.15
C ILE A 230 2.38 -16.73 -6.12
N PHE A 231 1.70 -17.09 -5.03
CA PHE A 231 1.37 -16.20 -3.93
C PHE A 231 1.86 -16.79 -2.59
N GLY A 232 3.14 -16.55 -2.29
CA GLY A 232 3.80 -17.01 -1.08
C GLY A 232 4.53 -18.34 -1.26
N ALA A 233 5.38 -18.66 -0.28
CA ALA A 233 6.16 -19.88 -0.26
C ALA A 233 6.51 -20.30 1.19
N LYS A 234 6.72 -21.61 1.38
CA LYS A 234 7.15 -22.21 2.63
C LYS A 234 8.35 -23.12 2.40
N ILE A 235 9.38 -22.94 3.22
CA ILE A 235 10.56 -23.82 3.24
C ILE A 235 10.19 -25.10 4.01
N LEU A 236 10.56 -26.25 3.49
CA LEU A 236 10.32 -27.57 4.09
C LEU A 236 11.59 -28.09 4.78
N ASP A 237 11.45 -29.14 5.60
CA ASP A 237 12.60 -29.79 6.24
C ASP A 237 13.28 -30.83 5.32
N ASP A 238 12.55 -31.30 4.31
CA ASP A 238 13.03 -32.28 3.33
C ASP A 238 14.12 -31.71 2.42
N LYS A 239 14.98 -32.60 1.91
CA LYS A 239 16.08 -32.28 1.00
C LYS A 239 16.12 -33.27 -0.14
N SER A 240 15.42 -32.95 -1.22
CA SER A 240 15.40 -33.82 -2.40
C SER A 240 16.78 -33.90 -3.06
N SER A 241 17.13 -35.09 -3.59
CA SER A 241 18.35 -35.30 -4.38
C SER A 241 18.21 -34.88 -5.85
N LEU A 242 17.05 -34.33 -6.22
CA LEU A 242 16.82 -33.82 -7.57
C LEU A 242 17.68 -32.58 -7.84
N LYS A 243 17.75 -32.18 -9.11
CA LYS A 243 18.42 -30.93 -9.47
C LYS A 243 17.58 -29.75 -8.98
N ALA A 244 18.24 -28.70 -8.47
CA ALA A 244 17.57 -27.47 -8.09
C ALA A 244 16.67 -26.92 -9.23
N GLY A 245 15.41 -26.60 -8.90
CA GLY A 245 14.34 -26.23 -9.80
C GLY A 245 13.50 -27.39 -10.35
N SER A 246 13.84 -28.64 -10.04
CA SER A 246 13.00 -29.80 -10.39
C SER A 246 11.76 -29.89 -9.49
N VAL A 247 10.63 -30.27 -10.09
CA VAL A 247 9.39 -30.56 -9.36
C VAL A 247 9.54 -31.85 -8.57
N VAL A 248 9.33 -31.76 -7.26
CA VAL A 248 9.28 -32.89 -6.32
C VAL A 248 7.85 -33.41 -6.24
N GLU A 249 6.90 -32.49 -6.09
CA GLU A 249 5.46 -32.78 -5.98
C GLU A 249 4.66 -31.62 -6.59
N GLU A 250 3.50 -31.94 -7.15
CA GLU A 250 2.56 -30.93 -7.61
C GLU A 250 1.13 -31.30 -7.19
N SER A 251 0.40 -30.31 -6.67
CA SER A 251 -1.03 -30.42 -6.35
C SER A 251 -1.82 -29.32 -7.06
N ASN A 252 -3.13 -29.24 -6.79
CA ASN A 252 -3.96 -28.16 -7.28
C ASN A 252 -3.61 -26.79 -6.66
N ASN A 253 -3.08 -26.78 -5.43
CA ASN A 253 -2.89 -25.56 -4.65
C ASN A 253 -1.42 -25.17 -4.45
N TYR A 254 -0.48 -26.08 -4.74
CA TYR A 254 0.94 -25.82 -4.57
C TYR A 254 1.81 -26.64 -5.53
N ILE A 255 3.09 -26.26 -5.60
CA ILE A 255 4.17 -27.01 -6.24
C ILE A 255 5.33 -27.07 -5.26
N ILE A 256 5.90 -28.25 -5.04
CA ILE A 256 7.13 -28.42 -4.26
C ILE A 256 8.30 -28.54 -5.24
N LEU A 257 9.31 -27.70 -5.06
CA LEU A 257 10.53 -27.70 -5.86
C LEU A 257 11.73 -28.09 -5.00
N SER A 258 12.64 -28.86 -5.60
CA SER A 258 13.97 -29.06 -5.05
C SER A 258 14.79 -27.78 -5.20
N SER A 259 15.57 -27.41 -4.18
CA SER A 259 16.48 -26.26 -4.22
C SER A 259 17.93 -26.70 -3.96
N ILE A 260 18.85 -25.77 -3.70
CA ILE A 260 20.23 -26.09 -3.32
C ILE A 260 20.32 -26.80 -1.96
N ASP A 261 19.42 -26.51 -1.03
CA ASP A 261 19.49 -27.00 0.35
C ASP A 261 18.22 -27.72 0.80
N TYR A 262 17.11 -27.02 0.98
CA TYR A 262 15.82 -27.56 1.42
C TYR A 262 14.81 -27.51 0.28
N ASP A 263 13.82 -28.39 0.29
CA ASP A 263 12.71 -28.29 -0.64
C ASP A 263 11.85 -27.06 -0.29
N ILE A 264 11.23 -26.46 -1.30
CA ILE A 264 10.38 -25.27 -1.15
C ILE A 264 8.99 -25.51 -1.75
N MET A 265 7.96 -25.30 -0.94
CA MET A 265 6.57 -25.30 -1.37
C MET A 265 6.17 -23.90 -1.84
N LEU A 266 5.69 -23.82 -3.07
CA LEU A 266 5.19 -22.61 -3.72
C LEU A 266 3.67 -22.67 -3.82
N TYR A 267 2.98 -21.67 -3.29
CA TYR A 267 1.51 -21.66 -3.30
C TYR A 267 0.99 -21.05 -4.60
N LYS A 268 0.12 -21.76 -5.31
CA LYS A 268 -0.54 -21.27 -6.52
C LYS A 268 -1.55 -20.19 -6.15
N ASP A 269 -1.64 -19.13 -6.94
CA ASP A 269 -2.61 -18.05 -6.71
C ASP A 269 -4.04 -18.52 -7.01
N ASN A 270 -4.87 -18.59 -5.97
CA ASN A 270 -6.29 -18.95 -6.05
C ASN A 270 -7.23 -17.77 -5.70
N PHE A 271 -6.72 -16.53 -5.64
CA PHE A 271 -7.46 -15.40 -5.08
C PHE A 271 -8.81 -15.11 -5.78
N SER A 272 -8.90 -15.27 -7.10
CA SER A 272 -10.17 -15.11 -7.83
C SER A 272 -11.24 -16.11 -7.37
N LYS A 273 -10.85 -17.38 -7.17
CA LYS A 273 -11.75 -18.43 -6.65
C LYS A 273 -12.15 -18.13 -5.20
N LEU A 274 -11.20 -17.64 -4.41
CA LEU A 274 -11.43 -17.25 -3.02
C LEU A 274 -12.47 -16.11 -2.90
N LEU A 275 -12.42 -15.10 -3.78
CA LEU A 275 -13.44 -14.05 -3.83
C LEU A 275 -14.82 -14.61 -4.21
N GLU A 276 -14.90 -15.56 -5.14
CA GLU A 276 -16.18 -16.21 -5.48
C GLU A 276 -16.76 -17.00 -4.31
N LEU A 277 -15.92 -17.72 -3.56
CA LEU A 277 -16.34 -18.46 -2.36
C LEU A 277 -16.80 -17.53 -1.24
N SER A 278 -16.16 -16.37 -1.09
CA SER A 278 -16.48 -15.38 -0.05
C SER A 278 -17.94 -14.88 -0.10
N LYS A 279 -18.65 -15.11 -1.22
CA LYS A 279 -20.06 -14.75 -1.36
C LYS A 279 -20.96 -15.56 -0.43
N ASN A 280 -20.75 -16.87 -0.31
CA ASN A 280 -21.71 -17.78 0.33
C ASN A 280 -21.08 -18.95 1.11
N ALA A 281 -19.78 -19.21 0.96
CA ALA A 281 -19.13 -20.35 1.61
C ALA A 281 -18.89 -20.09 3.12
N ASN A 282 -18.67 -21.18 3.86
CA ASN A 282 -18.19 -21.09 5.24
C ASN A 282 -16.69 -20.77 5.28
N PHE A 283 -16.17 -20.49 6.46
CA PHE A 283 -14.76 -20.10 6.63
C PHE A 283 -13.81 -21.26 6.33
N GLU A 284 -14.20 -22.49 6.63
CA GLU A 284 -13.41 -23.69 6.41
C GLU A 284 -13.12 -23.91 4.92
N ASP A 285 -14.11 -23.72 4.05
CA ASP A 285 -13.96 -23.78 2.59
C ASP A 285 -12.99 -22.72 2.07
N LEU A 286 -13.01 -21.51 2.65
CA LEU A 286 -12.06 -20.45 2.29
C LEU A 286 -10.63 -20.83 2.68
N VAL A 287 -10.43 -21.39 3.88
CA VAL A 287 -9.10 -21.79 4.35
C VAL A 287 -8.51 -22.91 3.50
N LEU A 288 -9.33 -23.88 3.07
CA LEU A 288 -8.89 -24.95 2.17
C LEU A 288 -8.38 -24.41 0.82
N GLU A 289 -8.95 -23.30 0.36
CA GLU A 289 -8.62 -22.65 -0.92
C GLU A 289 -7.64 -21.47 -0.76
N ALA A 290 -7.26 -21.14 0.47
CA ALA A 290 -6.27 -20.13 0.84
C ALA A 290 -4.99 -20.83 1.36
N PRO A 291 -4.20 -21.48 0.49
CA PRO A 291 -3.05 -22.26 0.92
C PRO A 291 -1.96 -21.40 1.61
N PHE A 292 -2.01 -20.08 1.40
CA PHE A 292 -1.22 -19.10 2.13
C PHE A 292 -2.15 -18.11 2.85
N HIS A 293 -2.06 -18.03 4.19
CA HIS A 293 -2.96 -17.24 5.03
C HIS A 293 -3.12 -15.78 4.57
N ASN A 294 -2.06 -15.13 4.12
CA ASN A 294 -2.10 -13.72 3.68
C ASN A 294 -3.00 -13.48 2.47
N THR A 295 -3.37 -14.53 1.72
CA THR A 295 -4.31 -14.44 0.58
C THR A 295 -5.68 -13.93 1.01
N LEU A 296 -6.06 -14.15 2.28
CA LEU A 296 -7.34 -13.72 2.85
C LEU A 296 -7.44 -12.19 3.04
N PHE A 297 -6.34 -11.46 2.91
CA PHE A 297 -6.29 -10.00 3.04
C PHE A 297 -5.99 -9.27 1.72
N GLU A 298 -5.83 -10.02 0.63
CA GLU A 298 -5.55 -9.46 -0.68
C GLU A 298 -6.76 -8.73 -1.26
N LYS A 299 -6.50 -7.92 -2.28
CA LYS A 299 -7.52 -7.13 -2.99
C LYS A 299 -7.42 -7.34 -4.49
N ASN A 300 -8.57 -7.34 -5.16
CA ASN A 300 -8.61 -7.30 -6.61
C ASN A 300 -8.36 -5.87 -7.15
N GLN A 301 -8.45 -5.70 -8.47
CA GLN A 301 -8.23 -4.42 -9.15
C GLN A 301 -9.22 -3.30 -8.75
N LYS A 302 -10.34 -3.64 -8.11
CA LYS A 302 -11.32 -2.68 -7.57
C LYS A 302 -11.13 -2.42 -6.07
N GLY A 303 -10.18 -3.09 -5.42
CA GLY A 303 -9.97 -3.02 -3.98
C GLY A 303 -10.88 -3.95 -3.18
N TRP A 304 -11.56 -4.90 -3.81
CA TRP A 304 -12.43 -5.84 -3.09
C TRP A 304 -11.58 -6.94 -2.48
N SER A 305 -11.67 -7.04 -1.16
CA SER A 305 -11.12 -8.11 -0.33
C SER A 305 -12.21 -9.14 0.02
N PRO A 306 -11.83 -10.30 0.58
CA PRO A 306 -12.80 -11.30 1.04
C PRO A 306 -13.84 -10.76 2.01
N ILE A 307 -13.45 -9.90 2.96
CA ILE A 307 -14.37 -9.29 3.93
C ILE A 307 -15.36 -8.31 3.27
N ILE A 308 -14.91 -7.56 2.25
CA ILE A 308 -15.79 -6.69 1.45
C ILE A 308 -16.81 -7.52 0.67
N VAL A 309 -16.39 -8.63 0.06
CA VAL A 309 -17.32 -9.52 -0.66
C VAL A 309 -18.32 -10.15 0.29
N ALA A 310 -17.86 -10.65 1.45
CA ALA A 310 -18.73 -11.22 2.46
C ALA A 310 -19.79 -10.21 2.93
N ALA A 311 -19.40 -8.95 3.15
CA ALA A 311 -20.30 -7.86 3.53
C ALA A 311 -21.33 -7.55 2.45
N TYR A 312 -20.92 -7.44 1.19
CA TYR A 312 -21.83 -7.20 0.08
C TYR A 312 -22.91 -8.29 -0.04
N HIS A 313 -22.58 -9.52 0.33
CA HIS A 313 -23.49 -10.67 0.30
C HIS A 313 -24.20 -10.95 1.63
N GLY A 314 -23.93 -10.19 2.70
CA GLY A 314 -24.53 -10.39 4.01
C GLY A 314 -24.04 -11.62 4.77
N ASN A 315 -22.87 -12.17 4.41
CA ASN A 315 -22.28 -13.34 5.07
C ASN A 315 -21.58 -12.93 6.38
N ILE A 316 -22.38 -12.60 7.39
CA ILE A 316 -21.90 -12.05 8.67
C ILE A 316 -21.05 -13.05 9.47
N GLU A 317 -21.34 -14.34 9.37
CA GLU A 317 -20.53 -15.39 10.01
C GLU A 317 -19.12 -15.45 9.43
N LEU A 318 -18.99 -15.31 8.11
CA LEU A 318 -17.67 -15.21 7.48
C LEU A 318 -16.94 -13.93 7.90
N ILE A 319 -17.63 -12.79 8.00
CA ILE A 319 -17.03 -11.53 8.49
C ILE A 319 -16.47 -11.72 9.90
N LYS A 320 -17.24 -12.30 10.83
CA LYS A 320 -16.79 -12.59 12.21
C LYS A 320 -15.51 -13.42 12.21
N LYS A 321 -15.44 -14.46 11.38
CA LYS A 321 -14.26 -15.33 11.27
C LYS A 321 -13.05 -14.61 10.67
N LEU A 322 -13.25 -13.83 9.61
CA LEU A 322 -12.19 -13.03 8.98
C LEU A 322 -11.62 -11.99 9.93
N VAL A 323 -12.47 -11.27 10.68
CA VAL A 323 -12.03 -10.35 11.75
C VAL A 323 -11.25 -11.09 12.83
N GLY A 324 -11.71 -12.28 13.22
CA GLY A 324 -11.04 -13.12 14.22
C GLY A 324 -9.61 -13.56 13.85
N ILE A 325 -9.26 -13.55 12.56
CA ILE A 325 -7.90 -13.81 12.07
C ILE A 325 -7.13 -12.55 11.67
N GLY A 326 -7.70 -11.35 11.92
CA GLY A 326 -7.03 -10.07 11.73
C GLY A 326 -7.45 -9.29 10.48
N ALA A 327 -8.54 -9.65 9.80
CA ALA A 327 -9.08 -8.79 8.74
C ALA A 327 -9.59 -7.47 9.32
N ASP A 328 -9.30 -6.36 8.65
CA ASP A 328 -9.77 -5.05 9.08
C ASP A 328 -11.29 -4.92 8.83
N ILE A 329 -12.07 -4.78 9.91
CA ILE A 329 -13.52 -4.57 9.85
C ILE A 329 -13.88 -3.26 9.14
N ASN A 330 -12.94 -2.32 9.06
CA ASN A 330 -13.07 -1.03 8.39
C ASN A 330 -12.39 -1.00 7.02
N ASP A 331 -12.06 -2.17 6.46
CA ASP A 331 -11.41 -2.27 5.17
C ASP A 331 -12.18 -1.52 4.07
N THR A 332 -11.45 -0.96 3.11
CA THR A 332 -12.01 -0.11 2.05
C THR A 332 -11.62 -0.58 0.67
N ASN A 333 -12.52 -0.39 -0.30
CA ASN A 333 -12.15 -0.50 -1.70
C ASN A 333 -11.28 0.71 -2.13
N TYR A 334 -10.90 0.78 -3.40
CA TYR A 334 -10.07 1.87 -3.94
C TYR A 334 -10.80 3.21 -4.13
N ASN A 335 -12.07 3.30 -3.75
CA ASN A 335 -12.84 4.55 -3.65
C ASN A 335 -13.11 4.96 -2.19
N GLY A 336 -12.55 4.25 -1.21
CA GLY A 336 -12.82 4.48 0.21
C GLY A 336 -14.15 3.90 0.71
N THR A 337 -14.87 3.12 -0.11
CA THR A 337 -16.13 2.48 0.31
C THR A 337 -15.83 1.39 1.33
N THR A 338 -16.38 1.52 2.53
CA THR A 338 -16.11 0.64 3.68
C THR A 338 -16.93 -0.64 3.64
N VAL A 339 -16.51 -1.65 4.41
CA VAL A 339 -17.30 -2.87 4.73
C VAL A 339 -18.73 -2.52 5.15
N ALA A 340 -18.92 -1.54 6.04
CA ALA A 340 -20.25 -1.11 6.50
C ALA A 340 -21.11 -0.55 5.37
N MET A 341 -20.54 0.22 4.45
CA MET A 341 -21.27 0.73 3.27
C MET A 341 -21.73 -0.39 2.34
N TYR A 342 -20.93 -1.46 2.19
CA TYR A 342 -21.30 -2.63 1.41
C TYR A 342 -22.41 -3.45 2.08
N LEU A 343 -22.32 -3.68 3.40
CA LEU A 343 -23.35 -4.43 4.12
C LEU A 343 -24.69 -3.67 4.16
N LYS A 344 -24.65 -2.34 4.24
CA LYS A 344 -25.85 -1.48 4.21
C LYS A 344 -26.76 -1.79 3.02
N ASP A 345 -26.22 -2.04 1.83
CA ASP A 345 -27.02 -2.40 0.65
C ASP A 345 -27.77 -3.74 0.81
N HIS A 346 -27.16 -4.71 1.51
CA HIS A 346 -27.79 -5.99 1.84
C HIS A 346 -28.87 -5.83 2.92
N ILE A 347 -28.60 -5.03 3.96
CA ILE A 347 -29.54 -4.77 5.05
C ILE A 347 -30.84 -4.17 4.52
N ILE A 348 -30.75 -3.16 3.65
CA ILE A 348 -31.95 -2.53 3.06
C ILE A 348 -32.79 -3.54 2.28
N LYS A 349 -32.15 -4.46 1.54
CA LYS A 349 -32.85 -5.49 0.76
C LYS A 349 -33.47 -6.58 1.62
N SER A 350 -32.77 -7.04 2.65
CA SER A 350 -33.18 -8.14 3.54
C SER A 350 -34.08 -7.68 4.68
N LYS A 351 -34.10 -6.38 4.99
CA LYS A 351 -34.71 -5.77 6.18
C LYS A 351 -34.17 -6.31 7.50
N ASN A 352 -32.95 -6.87 7.50
CA ASN A 352 -32.30 -7.38 8.70
C ASN A 352 -31.34 -6.33 9.28
N TYR A 353 -31.89 -5.37 10.03
CA TYR A 353 -31.14 -4.24 10.58
C TYR A 353 -30.15 -4.64 11.69
N HIS A 354 -30.36 -5.77 12.36
CA HIS A 354 -29.45 -6.30 13.39
C HIS A 354 -28.03 -6.56 12.86
N LEU A 355 -27.87 -6.80 11.56
CA LEU A 355 -26.55 -7.01 10.95
C LEU A 355 -25.62 -5.80 11.09
N MET A 356 -26.16 -4.57 11.18
CA MET A 356 -25.33 -3.39 11.42
C MET A 356 -24.84 -3.34 12.88
N GLU A 357 -25.68 -3.73 13.85
CA GLU A 357 -25.27 -3.88 15.26
C GLU A 357 -24.15 -4.90 15.38
N GLU A 358 -24.24 -6.03 14.67
CA GLU A 358 -23.17 -7.03 14.65
C GLU A 358 -21.84 -6.47 14.12
N LEU A 359 -21.85 -5.65 13.06
CA LEU A 359 -20.64 -4.97 12.58
C LEU A 359 -20.06 -4.01 13.63
N VAL A 360 -20.90 -3.22 14.28
CA VAL A 360 -20.45 -2.28 15.33
C VAL A 360 -19.84 -3.04 16.51
N ASN A 361 -20.44 -4.17 16.91
CA ASN A 361 -19.89 -5.05 17.94
C ASN A 361 -18.53 -5.66 17.55
N LEU A 362 -18.24 -5.79 16.25
CA LEU A 362 -16.94 -6.19 15.73
C LEU A 362 -15.94 -5.02 15.60
N GLY A 363 -16.35 -3.79 15.92
CA GLY A 363 -15.50 -2.59 15.88
C GLY A 363 -15.61 -1.77 14.59
N ALA A 364 -16.67 -1.95 13.80
CA ALA A 364 -16.90 -1.09 12.63
C ALA A 364 -17.11 0.37 13.03
N ASP A 365 -16.37 1.28 12.41
CA ASP A 365 -16.55 2.74 12.54
C ASP A 365 -17.43 3.24 11.39
N LEU A 366 -18.67 3.56 11.74
CA LEU A 366 -19.69 4.04 10.80
C LEU A 366 -19.45 5.50 10.36
N ASN A 367 -18.52 6.23 11.00
CA ASN A 367 -18.22 7.62 10.68
C ASN A 367 -17.15 7.77 9.59
N ILE A 368 -16.50 6.68 9.16
CA ILE A 368 -15.52 6.69 8.08
C ILE A 368 -16.19 7.17 6.79
N LYS A 369 -15.55 8.17 6.16
CA LYS A 369 -15.97 8.76 4.90
C LYS A 369 -15.19 8.15 3.74
N ASP A 370 -15.90 7.88 2.65
CA ASP A 370 -15.29 7.51 1.39
C ASP A 370 -14.58 8.70 0.72
N TYR A 371 -14.04 8.50 -0.48
CA TYR A 371 -13.33 9.57 -1.18
C TYR A 371 -14.25 10.65 -1.78
N ASN A 372 -15.57 10.48 -1.71
CA ASN A 372 -16.56 11.53 -1.99
C ASN A 372 -16.94 12.33 -0.73
N GLY A 373 -16.38 11.97 0.43
CA GLY A 373 -16.66 12.63 1.70
C GLY A 373 -17.96 12.18 2.38
N LEU A 374 -18.53 11.05 1.92
CA LEU A 374 -19.79 10.49 2.43
C LEU A 374 -19.51 9.27 3.31
N ASN A 375 -20.18 9.20 4.46
CA ASN A 375 -20.18 8.01 5.33
C ASN A 375 -21.44 7.15 5.07
N VAL A 376 -21.60 6.05 5.82
CA VAL A 376 -22.74 5.13 5.63
C VAL A 376 -24.10 5.81 5.87
N PHE A 377 -24.18 6.76 6.82
CA PHE A 377 -25.40 7.49 7.15
C PHE A 377 -25.81 8.44 6.02
N ASP A 378 -24.85 9.14 5.42
CA ASP A 378 -25.12 10.02 4.29
C ASP A 378 -25.76 9.25 3.12
N TYR A 379 -25.27 8.03 2.86
CA TYR A 379 -25.85 7.14 1.84
C TYR A 379 -27.22 6.59 2.21
N LEU A 380 -27.50 6.36 3.49
CA LEU A 380 -28.84 5.93 3.94
C LEU A 380 -29.87 7.03 3.69
N GLU A 381 -29.53 8.29 3.98
CA GLU A 381 -30.43 9.43 3.73
C GLU A 381 -30.72 9.60 2.23
N LEU A 382 -29.73 9.34 1.36
CA LEU A 382 -29.91 9.35 -0.10
C LEU A 382 -30.77 8.18 -0.62
N SER A 383 -30.85 7.07 0.11
CA SER A 383 -31.51 5.83 -0.33
C SER A 383 -33.04 5.85 -0.20
N LYS A 384 -33.62 6.91 0.37
CA LYS A 384 -35.08 7.09 0.56
C LYS A 384 -35.77 5.95 1.32
N ILE A 385 -35.08 5.35 2.29
CA ILE A 385 -35.68 4.39 3.24
C ILE A 385 -36.60 5.12 4.23
N ASP A 386 -37.51 4.39 4.90
CA ASP A 386 -38.52 5.01 5.76
C ASP A 386 -37.93 5.64 7.05
N GLU A 387 -38.65 6.57 7.69
CA GLU A 387 -38.15 7.28 8.88
C GLU A 387 -37.89 6.38 10.09
N ALA A 388 -38.61 5.26 10.22
CA ALA A 388 -38.40 4.31 11.31
C ALA A 388 -37.12 3.51 11.08
N GLU A 389 -36.87 3.09 9.84
CA GLU A 389 -35.64 2.42 9.41
C GLU A 389 -34.42 3.33 9.58
N GLN A 390 -34.54 4.63 9.26
CA GLN A 390 -33.47 5.60 9.50
C GLN A 390 -33.13 5.77 10.98
N ARG A 391 -34.13 5.69 11.88
CA ARG A 391 -33.89 5.80 13.33
C ARG A 391 -33.04 4.64 13.85
N ILE A 392 -33.27 3.42 13.37
CA ILE A 392 -32.49 2.25 13.78
C ILE A 392 -30.99 2.48 13.51
N PHE A 393 -30.63 2.99 12.32
CA PHE A 393 -29.22 3.29 12.04
C PHE A 393 -28.69 4.46 12.87
N LYS A 394 -29.50 5.51 13.10
CA LYS A 394 -29.07 6.69 13.88
C LYS A 394 -28.77 6.35 15.34
N GLU A 395 -29.38 5.31 15.89
CA GLU A 395 -29.10 4.80 17.24
C GLU A 395 -27.73 4.11 17.35
N LEU A 396 -27.13 3.70 16.22
CA LEU A 396 -25.83 3.03 16.15
C LEU A 396 -24.63 3.99 15.97
N ARG A 397 -24.88 5.30 16.01
CA ARG A 397 -23.90 6.34 15.68
C ARG A 397 -22.85 6.57 16.75
#